data_AF-A0A480B0A4-F1
#
_entry.id   AF-A0A480B0A4-F1
#
_cell.length_a   1.000
_cell.length_b   1.000
_cell.length_c   1.000
_cell.angle_alpha   90.00
_cell.angle_beta   90.00
_cell.angle_gamma   90.00
#
_symmetry.space_group_name_H-M   'P 1'
#
loop_
_entity.id
_entity.type
_entity.pdbx_description
1 polymer ?
#
loop_
_entity_poly.entity_id
_entity_poly.type
_entity_poly.pdbx_seq_one_letter_code
_entity_poly.pdbx_strand_id
1 'polypeptide(L)'
;MTTTRQRIAAAAIALLGASAAFAQEATPDTWLQSAQSTKSRADVSAELTAARQSGLTKAWSAGYMEPVRSSALRAEIKAATLQAIGSGEIKAINAEVYGYTPAAPVRLSQAAR
;
A
#
# COMPACT_ATOMS: atom_id res chain seq x y z
N MET A 1 -33.01 17.25 40.63
CA MET A 1 -32.13 17.80 39.56
C MET A 1 -30.64 17.44 39.72
N THR A 2 -30.26 16.56 40.65
CA THR A 2 -28.85 16.22 40.98
C THR A 2 -28.28 15.09 40.11
N THR A 3 -29.09 14.08 39.80
CA THR A 3 -28.70 12.91 39.01
C THR A 3 -28.42 13.22 37.53
N THR A 4 -29.12 14.19 36.95
CA THR A 4 -28.91 14.63 35.56
C THR A 4 -27.56 15.33 35.38
N ARG A 5 -27.13 16.14 36.35
CA ARG A 5 -25.83 16.84 36.29
C ARG A 5 -24.65 15.88 36.42
N GLN A 6 -24.77 14.87 37.28
CA GLN A 6 -23.75 13.83 37.45
C GLN A 6 -23.55 13.00 36.17
N ARG A 7 -24.64 12.70 35.44
CA ARG A 7 -24.57 11.97 34.17
C ARG A 7 -23.91 12.79 33.05
N ILE A 8 -24.17 14.11 32.99
CA ILE A 8 -23.54 15.00 32.02
C ILE A 8 -22.03 15.16 32.31
N ALA A 9 -21.65 15.27 33.59
CA ALA A 9 -20.24 15.37 33.98
C ALA A 9 -19.43 14.10 33.63
N ALA A 10 -20.02 12.91 33.81
CA ALA A 10 -19.38 11.65 33.43
C ALA A 10 -19.18 11.52 31.90
N ALA A 11 -20.13 12.00 31.10
CA ALA A 11 -20.01 11.98 29.64
C ALA A 11 -18.91 12.94 29.13
N ALA A 12 -18.69 14.08 29.80
CA ALA A 12 -17.65 15.03 29.42
C ALA A 12 -16.22 14.48 29.63
N ILE A 13 -16.01 13.68 30.68
CA ILE A 13 -14.70 13.07 30.99
C ILE A 13 -14.36 11.97 29.98
N ALA A 14 -15.35 11.18 29.54
CA ALA A 14 -15.16 10.15 28.53
C ALA A 14 -14.80 10.74 27.15
N LEU A 15 -15.29 11.94 26.82
CA LEU A 15 -15.00 12.60 25.54
C LEU A 15 -13.59 13.23 25.51
N LEU A 16 -13.06 13.64 26.67
CA LEU A 16 -11.71 14.19 26.81
C LEU A 16 -10.61 13.12 26.79
N GLY A 17 -10.94 11.87 27.14
CA GLY A 17 -9.98 10.75 27.10
C GLY A 17 -9.80 10.11 25.72
N ALA A 18 -10.70 10.39 24.76
CA ALA A 18 -10.71 9.77 23.43
C ALA A 18 -9.83 10.49 22.38
N SER A 19 -9.20 11.62 22.74
CA SER A 19 -8.45 12.47 21.80
C SER A 19 -6.94 12.20 21.72
N ALA A 20 -6.42 11.23 22.48
CA ALA A 20 -4.99 10.88 22.49
C ALA A 20 -4.67 9.59 21.71
N ALA A 21 -5.44 9.28 20.67
CA ALA A 21 -5.00 8.35 19.65
C ALA A 21 -3.91 9.03 18.81
N PHE A 22 -2.67 9.04 19.32
CA PHE A 22 -1.51 9.31 18.49
C PHE A 22 -1.50 8.21 17.44
N ALA A 23 -1.88 8.54 16.21
CA ALA A 23 -1.56 7.72 15.07
C ALA A 23 -0.05 7.52 15.13
N GLN A 24 0.37 6.27 15.38
CA GLN A 24 1.75 5.87 15.19
C GLN A 24 2.02 6.15 13.71
N GLU A 25 2.67 7.28 13.41
CA GLU A 25 3.14 7.57 12.06
C GLU A 25 3.88 6.32 11.60
N ALA A 26 3.43 5.75 10.48
CA ALA A 26 4.16 4.70 9.80
C ALA A 26 5.61 5.18 9.73
N THR A 27 6.53 4.42 10.32
CA THR A 27 7.96 4.73 10.34
C THR A 27 8.33 5.27 8.95
N PRO A 28 8.78 6.54 8.82
CA PRO A 28 8.97 7.14 7.51
C PRO A 28 9.89 6.26 6.69
N ASP A 29 9.28 5.57 5.76
CA ASP A 29 9.91 4.57 4.97
C ASP A 29 10.96 5.31 4.12
N THR A 30 12.24 4.96 4.28
CA THR A 30 13.35 5.78 3.74
C THR A 30 13.28 5.95 2.22
N TRP A 31 12.56 5.08 1.53
CA TRP A 31 12.26 5.22 0.10
C TRP A 31 11.41 6.45 -0.21
N LEU A 32 10.43 6.81 0.64
CA LEU A 32 9.54 7.96 0.44
C LEU A 32 10.28 9.29 0.58
N GLN A 33 11.36 9.32 1.38
CA GLN A 33 12.19 10.51 1.60
C GLN A 33 12.90 10.95 0.31
N SER A 34 13.19 10.00 -0.58
CA SER A 34 13.80 10.28 -1.90
C SER A 34 12.78 10.71 -2.96
N ALA A 35 11.49 10.46 -2.74
CA ALA A 35 10.42 10.74 -3.69
C ALA A 35 9.82 12.13 -3.44
N GLN A 36 10.58 13.20 -3.71
CA GLN A 36 10.05 14.56 -3.68
C GLN A 36 9.63 15.01 -5.08
N SER A 37 8.39 15.52 -5.20
CA SER A 37 7.93 16.13 -6.43
C SER A 37 8.68 17.44 -6.69
N THR A 38 9.30 17.56 -7.86
CA THR A 38 9.94 18.80 -8.32
C THR A 38 8.96 19.77 -9.00
N LYS A 39 7.70 19.37 -9.21
CA LYS A 39 6.67 20.18 -9.89
C LYS A 39 5.99 21.15 -8.94
N SER A 40 5.71 22.35 -9.42
CA SER A 40 4.88 23.31 -8.69
C SER A 40 3.42 22.86 -8.63
N ARG A 41 2.65 23.40 -7.68
CA ARG A 41 1.21 23.12 -7.57
C ARG A 41 0.43 23.58 -8.82
N ALA A 42 0.87 24.66 -9.46
CA ALA A 42 0.27 25.18 -10.67
C ALA A 42 0.45 24.19 -11.83
N ASP A 43 1.66 23.67 -12.00
CA ASP A 43 1.98 22.70 -13.06
C ASP A 43 1.19 21.41 -12.90
N VAL A 44 1.09 20.90 -11.67
CA VAL A 44 0.28 19.70 -11.35
C VAL A 44 -1.20 19.93 -11.70
N SER A 45 -1.73 21.12 -11.43
CA SER A 45 -3.14 21.45 -11.70
C SER A 45 -3.42 21.60 -13.20
N ALA A 46 -2.47 22.18 -13.93
CA ALA A 46 -2.53 22.29 -15.39
C ALA A 46 -2.48 20.90 -16.05
N GLU A 47 -1.56 20.04 -15.62
CA GLU A 47 -1.45 18.66 -16.10
C GLU A 47 -2.70 17.83 -15.80
N LEU A 48 -3.26 17.96 -14.60
CA LEU A 48 -4.50 17.26 -14.24
C LEU A 48 -5.66 17.70 -15.12
N THR A 49 -5.75 19.00 -15.43
CA THR A 49 -6.80 19.54 -16.31
C THR A 49 -6.62 19.02 -17.73
N ALA A 50 -5.41 19.05 -18.27
CA ALA A 50 -5.09 18.52 -19.58
C ALA A 50 -5.37 17.01 -19.67
N ALA A 51 -5.01 16.24 -18.63
CA ALA A 51 -5.26 14.81 -18.56
C ALA A 51 -6.76 14.46 -18.51
N ARG A 52 -7.59 15.30 -17.88
CA ARG A 52 -9.04 15.12 -17.86
C ARG A 52 -9.65 15.39 -19.23
N GLN A 53 -9.20 16.45 -19.90
CA GLN A 53 -9.67 16.83 -21.23
C GLN A 53 -9.28 15.80 -22.29
N SER A 54 -8.06 15.25 -22.20
CA SER A 54 -7.58 14.21 -23.11
C SER A 54 -8.09 12.81 -22.78
N GLY A 55 -8.84 12.64 -21.69
CA GLY A 55 -9.32 11.34 -21.23
C GLY A 55 -8.24 10.44 -20.60
N LEU A 56 -7.00 10.93 -20.46
CA LEU A 56 -5.89 10.21 -19.82
C LEU A 56 -6.13 9.93 -18.33
N THR A 57 -7.01 10.67 -17.65
CA THR A 57 -7.40 10.30 -16.27
C THR A 57 -8.29 9.05 -16.20
N LYS A 58 -8.88 8.63 -17.32
CA LYS A 58 -9.65 7.38 -17.43
C LYS A 58 -8.79 6.21 -17.92
N ALA A 59 -7.50 6.44 -18.11
CA ALA A 59 -6.53 5.42 -18.46
C ALA A 59 -6.35 4.45 -17.28
N TRP A 60 -7.30 3.53 -17.13
CA TRP A 60 -7.05 2.14 -16.76
C TRP A 60 -6.21 1.39 -17.82
N SER A 61 -5.48 2.12 -18.68
CA SER A 61 -4.58 1.55 -19.68
C SER A 61 -3.21 1.21 -19.12
N ALA A 62 -2.99 1.38 -17.81
CA ALA A 62 -2.08 0.46 -17.13
C ALA A 62 -2.82 -0.87 -17.03
N GLY A 63 -2.71 -1.71 -18.07
CA GLY A 63 -3.13 -3.12 -18.07
C GLY A 63 -2.33 -3.91 -17.04
N TYR A 64 -2.40 -3.50 -15.78
CA TYR A 64 -1.53 -3.99 -14.73
C TYR A 64 -2.05 -5.28 -14.12
N MET A 65 -3.32 -5.63 -14.33
CA MET A 65 -3.81 -7.01 -14.22
C MET A 65 -5.05 -7.19 -15.11
N GLU A 66 -4.92 -7.89 -16.24
CA GLU A 66 -6.08 -8.55 -16.83
C GLU A 66 -6.75 -9.37 -15.71
N PRO A 67 -8.06 -9.25 -15.44
CA PRO A 67 -8.70 -10.06 -14.43
C PRO A 67 -8.47 -11.54 -14.76
N VAL A 68 -7.78 -12.26 -13.89
CA VAL A 68 -7.61 -13.71 -14.06
C VAL A 68 -9.00 -14.33 -13.94
N ARG A 69 -9.60 -14.65 -15.09
CA ARG A 69 -10.90 -15.33 -15.14
C ARG A 69 -10.66 -16.80 -14.92
N SER A 70 -11.00 -17.30 -13.74
CA SER A 70 -11.05 -18.74 -13.47
C SER A 70 -12.48 -19.25 -13.67
N SER A 71 -12.62 -20.31 -14.45
CA SER A 71 -13.87 -21.08 -14.57
C SER A 71 -13.95 -22.22 -13.55
N ALA A 72 -12.97 -22.34 -12.66
CA ALA A 72 -12.92 -23.44 -11.69
C ALA A 72 -14.02 -23.31 -10.64
N LEU A 73 -14.56 -24.45 -10.22
CA LEU A 73 -15.53 -24.52 -9.14
C LEU A 73 -14.85 -24.22 -7.80
N ARG A 74 -15.61 -23.67 -6.85
CA ARG A 74 -15.12 -23.40 -5.49
C ARG A 74 -14.51 -24.65 -4.82
N ALA A 75 -15.06 -25.83 -5.10
CA ALA A 75 -14.54 -27.10 -4.55
C ALA A 75 -13.15 -27.44 -5.11
N GLU A 76 -12.94 -27.22 -6.41
CA GLU A 76 -11.66 -27.45 -7.08
C GLU A 76 -10.58 -26.52 -6.55
N ILE A 77 -10.92 -25.23 -6.39
CA ILE A 77 -10.02 -24.25 -5.77
C ILE A 77 -9.63 -24.69 -4.35
N LYS A 78 -10.56 -25.16 -3.54
CA LYS A 78 -10.25 -25.64 -2.18
C LYS A 78 -9.32 -26.84 -2.19
N ALA A 79 -9.57 -27.81 -3.08
CA ALA A 79 -8.73 -29.00 -3.18
C ALA A 79 -7.30 -28.63 -3.62
N ALA A 80 -7.16 -27.80 -4.65
CA ALA A 80 -5.86 -27.33 -5.14
C ALA A 80 -5.09 -26.55 -4.07
N THR A 81 -5.76 -25.67 -3.33
CA THR A 81 -5.13 -24.92 -2.24
C THR A 81 -4.62 -25.83 -1.13
N LEU A 82 -5.40 -26.84 -0.72
CA LEU A 82 -4.96 -27.80 0.30
C LEU A 82 -3.75 -28.63 -0.17
N GLN A 83 -3.72 -29.02 -1.44
CA GLN A 83 -2.57 -29.69 -2.04
C GLN A 83 -1.32 -28.78 -2.06
N ALA A 84 -1.46 -27.52 -2.45
CA ALA A 84 -0.35 -26.55 -2.46
C ALA A 84 0.20 -26.27 -1.04
N ILE A 85 -0.67 -26.28 -0.03
CA ILE A 85 -0.26 -26.19 1.37
C ILE A 85 0.50 -27.46 1.79
N GLY A 86 -0.05 -28.64 1.50
CA GLY A 86 0.55 -29.93 1.89
C GLY A 86 1.90 -30.21 1.21
N SER A 87 2.07 -29.75 -0.02
CA SER A 87 3.33 -29.86 -0.78
C SER A 87 4.39 -28.81 -0.38
N GLY A 88 4.00 -27.78 0.37
CA GLY A 88 4.92 -26.71 0.78
C GLY A 88 5.16 -25.62 -0.27
N GLU A 89 4.47 -25.67 -1.42
CA GLU A 89 4.59 -24.68 -2.50
C GLU A 89 4.29 -23.26 -2.02
N ILE A 90 3.25 -23.09 -1.21
CA ILE A 90 2.89 -21.78 -0.61
C ILE A 90 4.03 -21.24 0.27
N LYS A 91 4.74 -22.13 0.98
CA LYS A 91 5.86 -21.73 1.84
C LYS A 91 7.06 -21.27 1.01
N ALA A 92 7.34 -21.94 -0.11
CA ALA A 92 8.42 -21.57 -1.03
C ALA A 92 8.16 -20.19 -1.65
N ILE A 93 6.95 -19.96 -2.19
CA ILE A 93 6.55 -18.68 -2.78
C ILE A 93 6.68 -17.54 -1.76
N ASN A 94 6.20 -17.74 -0.53
CA ASN A 94 6.29 -16.72 0.51
C ASN A 94 7.74 -16.39 0.93
N ALA A 95 8.69 -17.30 0.70
CA ALA A 95 10.10 -17.05 1.00
C ALA A 95 10.79 -16.15 -0.05
N GLU A 96 10.31 -16.16 -1.31
CA GLU A 96 10.90 -15.37 -2.40
C GLU A 96 10.74 -13.85 -2.19
N VAL A 97 9.70 -13.42 -1.48
CA VAL A 97 9.41 -12.00 -1.18
C VAL A 97 10.57 -11.32 -0.43
N TYR A 98 11.40 -12.09 0.28
CA TYR A 98 12.53 -11.57 1.07
C TYR A 98 13.90 -11.76 0.39
N GLY A 99 13.95 -12.23 -0.85
CA GLY A 99 15.20 -12.58 -1.55
C GLY A 99 15.86 -11.45 -2.33
N TYR A 100 15.20 -10.30 -2.52
CA TYR A 100 15.78 -9.22 -3.31
C TYR A 100 16.92 -8.52 -2.55
N THR A 101 18.15 -8.81 -2.97
CA THR A 101 19.34 -8.04 -2.59
C THR A 101 19.83 -7.28 -3.83
N PRO A 102 19.89 -5.93 -3.81
CA PRO A 102 20.38 -5.17 -4.95
C PRO A 102 21.85 -5.52 -5.20
N ALA A 103 22.21 -5.75 -6.46
CA ALA A 103 23.59 -6.01 -6.85
C ALA A 103 24.49 -4.84 -6.41
N ALA A 104 25.61 -5.16 -5.76
CA ALA A 104 26.58 -4.16 -5.36
C ALA A 104 27.09 -3.39 -6.60
N PRO A 105 27.23 -2.06 -6.54
CA PRO A 105 27.67 -1.28 -7.69
C PRO A 105 29.09 -1.68 -8.10
N VAL A 106 29.23 -2.23 -9.31
CA VAL A 106 30.53 -2.51 -9.93
C VAL A 106 31.19 -1.17 -10.25
N ARG A 107 32.28 -0.84 -9.54
CA ARG A 107 33.09 0.34 -9.87
C ARG A 107 33.81 0.07 -11.19
N LEU A 108 33.45 0.82 -12.23
CA LEU A 108 34.08 0.81 -13.56
C LEU A 108 35.58 1.18 -13.55
N SER A 109 36.15 1.55 -12.40
CA SER A 109 37.55 1.93 -12.25
C SER A 109 38.55 0.77 -12.29
N GLN A 110 38.10 -0.48 -12.50
CA GLN A 110 38.98 -1.66 -12.63
C GLN A 110 39.09 -2.20 -14.06
N ALA A 111 38.38 -1.63 -15.03
CA ALA A 111 38.36 -2.12 -16.42
C ALA A 111 39.43 -1.49 -17.34
N ALA A 112 40.44 -0.81 -16.78
CA ALA A 112 41.56 -0.27 -17.55
C ALA A 112 42.89 -0.78 -16.96
N ARG A 113 43.35 -1.92 -17.47
CA ARG A 113 44.77 -2.31 -17.53
C ARG A 113 45.05 -2.90 -18.90
#